data_AF-A0A8T5KC04-F1
#
_entry.id   AF-A0A8T5KC04-F1
#
_cell.length_a   1.000
_cell.length_b   1.000
_cell.length_c   1.000
_cell.angle_alpha   90.00
_cell.angle_beta   90.00
_cell.angle_gamma   90.00
#
_symmetry.space_group_name_H-M   'P 1'
#
loop_
_entity.id
_entity.type
_entity.pdbx_description
1 polymer ?
#
loop_
_entity_poly.entity_id
_entity_poly.type
_entity_poly.pdbx_seq_one_letter_code
_entity_poly.pdbx_strand_id
1 'polypeptide(L)'
;MNSLSVNHLSDIIQKKILELHEEPEFQWDATRTTYSTDDQGKPRIKIAVGNVPLDYDLWKSLRNPAVIGLHPVGLEQIWAYYANIRKERVDESGRQTVFQIPRSFEFAKENYKRATIVSVMLPFSEKLVQQYIQAIKENPKTSSHRFARMYNDVNMMINKAIVRTAIELVDGDNAVVAMDDKTVEAISKKAVPLTQQGVSHGPSKGGNYPQKSLAALLGLGQFGVSRIVFRDEVEDGAISRYMGPIRSIVIFDKTELKMNGEDGVIYPSEEWRQFLFKLYDFTDPGLNEYRFCSYVPLSDSGCGKCVTICPSGAQANSTPLPSGDYSQEVKEQEHRFYEDKIQFDYGSCCDDRGQLANLYPEWSCARCVTICGSEGLRRPASISQYYEKKKELLHSN
;
A
#
# COMPACT_ATOMS: atom_id res chain seq x y z
N MET A 1 7.79 -20.34 19.35
CA MET A 1 7.51 -19.14 18.54
C MET A 1 6.02 -19.07 18.30
N ASN A 2 5.39 -17.92 18.53
CA ASN A 2 4.00 -17.72 18.13
C ASN A 2 3.91 -17.85 16.61
N SER A 3 2.92 -18.59 16.11
CA SER A 3 2.73 -18.72 14.65
C SER A 3 2.46 -17.34 14.04
N LEU A 4 3.26 -16.95 13.04
CA LEU A 4 3.01 -15.76 12.22
C LEU A 4 1.89 -16.04 11.20
N SER A 5 0.70 -16.39 11.71
CA SER A 5 -0.50 -16.59 10.89
C SER A 5 -1.19 -15.26 10.60
N VAL A 6 -1.94 -15.22 9.50
CA VAL A 6 -2.75 -14.04 9.13
C VAL A 6 -3.71 -13.66 10.24
N ASN A 7 -4.38 -14.65 10.85
CA ASN A 7 -5.36 -14.41 11.92
C ASN A 7 -4.69 -13.84 13.17
N HIS A 8 -3.57 -14.43 13.62
CA HIS A 8 -2.86 -13.95 14.80
C HIS A 8 -2.36 -12.50 14.62
N LEU A 9 -1.77 -12.21 13.46
CA LEU A 9 -1.30 -10.86 13.13
C LEU A 9 -2.46 -9.87 13.04
N SER A 10 -3.58 -10.29 12.44
CA SER A 10 -4.81 -9.48 12.38
C SER A 10 -5.29 -9.11 13.78
N ASP A 11 -5.38 -10.08 14.69
CA ASP A 11 -5.86 -9.87 16.06
C ASP A 11 -4.98 -8.89 16.83
N ILE A 12 -3.64 -9.03 16.74
CA ILE A 12 -2.71 -8.10 17.39
C ILE A 12 -2.91 -6.68 16.85
N ILE A 13 -2.99 -6.52 15.53
CA ILE A 13 -3.13 -5.19 14.91
C ILE A 13 -4.48 -4.56 15.28
N GLN A 14 -5.58 -5.33 15.22
CA GLN A 14 -6.90 -4.84 15.62
C GLN A 14 -6.88 -4.37 17.08
N LYS A 15 -6.26 -5.15 17.97
CA LYS A 15 -6.08 -4.78 19.36
C LYS A 15 -5.31 -3.46 19.50
N LYS A 16 -4.21 -3.25 18.75
CA LYS A 16 -3.46 -1.98 18.79
C LYS A 16 -4.25 -0.78 18.29
N ILE A 17 -5.11 -0.98 17.29
CA ILE A 17 -5.99 0.08 16.80
C ILE A 17 -7.07 0.42 17.84
N LEU A 18 -7.63 -0.59 18.51
CA LEU A 18 -8.59 -0.39 19.60
C LEU A 18 -7.95 0.36 20.78
N GLU A 19 -6.76 -0.03 21.22
CA GLU A 19 -5.98 0.68 22.25
C GLU A 19 -5.73 2.15 21.86
N LEU A 20 -5.43 2.42 20.58
CA LEU A 20 -5.21 3.78 20.07
C LEU A 20 -6.48 4.63 20.07
N HIS A 21 -7.66 4.03 19.91
CA HIS A 21 -8.92 4.76 19.92
C HIS A 21 -9.19 5.47 21.26
N GLU A 22 -8.58 4.97 22.34
CA GLU A 22 -8.69 5.57 23.66
C GLU A 22 -7.83 6.84 23.82
N GLU A 23 -6.87 7.10 22.92
CA GLU A 23 -5.98 8.27 23.06
C GLU A 23 -6.70 9.58 22.68
N PRO A 24 -6.46 10.69 23.41
CA PRO A 24 -7.18 11.95 23.22
C PRO A 24 -7.19 12.48 21.78
N GLU A 25 -6.10 12.30 21.04
CA GLU A 25 -6.00 12.77 19.65
C GLU A 25 -6.97 12.07 18.68
N PHE A 26 -7.44 10.86 19.00
CA PHE A 26 -8.35 10.08 18.15
C PHE A 26 -9.81 10.15 18.60
N GLN A 27 -10.11 10.81 19.72
CA GLN A 27 -11.47 10.97 20.22
C GLN A 27 -12.20 12.06 19.42
N TRP A 28 -13.26 11.65 18.69
CA TRP A 28 -14.01 12.52 17.77
C TRP A 28 -15.35 13.03 18.29
N ASP A 29 -15.83 12.50 19.42
CA ASP A 29 -17.24 12.28 19.81
C ASP A 29 -17.61 10.78 19.64
N ALA A 30 -18.34 10.21 20.60
CA ALA A 30 -18.64 8.77 20.71
C ALA A 30 -19.39 8.20 19.48
N THR A 31 -19.89 9.06 18.60
CA THR A 31 -20.71 8.70 17.44
C THR A 31 -19.95 8.65 16.10
N ARG A 32 -18.63 8.94 16.07
CA ARG A 32 -17.88 9.11 14.81
C ARG A 32 -16.51 8.44 14.79
N THR A 33 -16.48 7.24 14.22
CA THR A 33 -15.23 6.52 13.88
C THR A 33 -14.70 6.95 12.51
N THR A 34 -13.39 7.22 12.42
CA THR A 34 -12.70 7.67 11.19
C THR A 34 -12.32 6.52 10.25
N TYR A 35 -12.27 5.29 10.76
CA TYR A 35 -12.01 4.08 10.00
C TYR A 35 -13.27 3.21 9.88
N SER A 36 -13.21 2.22 8.99
CA SER A 36 -14.28 1.23 8.79
C SER A 36 -14.32 0.24 9.96
N THR A 37 -15.51 -0.03 10.50
CA THR A 37 -15.76 -0.99 11.57
C THR A 37 -16.73 -2.08 11.15
N ASP A 38 -16.63 -3.25 11.78
CA ASP A 38 -17.63 -4.31 11.66
C ASP A 38 -18.87 -3.99 12.51
N ASP A 39 -19.85 -4.90 12.49
CA ASP A 39 -21.11 -4.74 13.20
C ASP A 39 -20.94 -4.79 14.73
N GLN A 40 -19.78 -5.25 15.22
CA GLN A 40 -19.37 -5.23 16.62
C GLN A 40 -18.58 -3.98 16.99
N GLY A 41 -18.37 -3.05 16.05
CA GLY A 41 -17.56 -1.84 16.24
C GLY A 41 -16.05 -2.08 16.19
N LYS A 42 -15.59 -3.29 15.83
CA LYS A 42 -14.15 -3.57 15.71
C LYS A 42 -13.60 -3.05 14.39
N PRO A 43 -12.32 -2.62 14.34
CA PRO A 43 -11.70 -2.15 13.10
C PRO A 43 -11.67 -3.22 12.01
N ARG A 44 -12.21 -2.93 10.81
CA ARG A 44 -12.12 -3.81 9.62
C ARG A 44 -10.75 -3.69 8.96
N ILE A 45 -9.68 -4.11 9.63
CA ILE A 45 -8.38 -4.15 8.97
C ILE A 45 -8.36 -5.17 7.84
N LYS A 46 -7.59 -4.87 6.78
CA LYS A 46 -7.31 -5.84 5.72
C LYS A 46 -5.82 -6.14 5.76
N ILE A 47 -5.47 -7.42 5.72
CA ILE A 47 -4.10 -7.89 5.88
C ILE A 47 -3.77 -8.88 4.76
N ALA A 48 -2.52 -8.85 4.33
CA ALA A 48 -1.90 -9.88 3.51
C ALA A 48 -0.50 -10.15 4.05
N VAL A 49 -0.14 -11.41 4.15
CA VAL A 49 1.16 -11.84 4.67
C VAL A 49 1.83 -12.70 3.61
N GLY A 50 3.04 -12.32 3.23
CA GLY A 50 3.88 -13.14 2.38
C GLY A 50 5.20 -13.44 3.06
N ASN A 51 5.91 -14.46 2.57
CA ASN A 51 7.26 -14.77 3.03
C ASN A 51 8.16 -15.11 1.83
N VAL A 52 9.43 -14.75 1.96
CA VAL A 52 10.43 -14.91 0.89
C VAL A 52 11.79 -15.26 1.50
N PRO A 53 12.68 -15.96 0.78
CA PRO A 53 14.06 -16.12 1.22
C PRO A 53 14.79 -14.76 1.15
N LEU A 54 15.91 -14.62 1.85
CA LEU A 54 16.59 -13.32 1.97
C LEU A 54 17.29 -12.87 0.67
N ASP A 55 17.61 -13.79 -0.22
CA ASP A 55 18.17 -13.50 -1.55
C ASP A 55 17.09 -13.14 -2.60
N TYR A 56 15.82 -13.15 -2.20
CA TYR A 56 14.71 -12.87 -3.08
C TYR A 56 14.64 -11.38 -3.46
N ASP A 57 14.74 -11.11 -4.75
CA ASP A 57 14.56 -9.76 -5.29
C ASP A 57 13.06 -9.43 -5.43
N LEU A 58 12.51 -8.68 -4.47
CA LEU A 58 11.13 -8.19 -4.44
C LEU A 58 10.72 -7.44 -5.72
N TRP A 59 11.68 -6.83 -6.42
CA TRP A 59 11.46 -5.89 -7.51
C TRP A 59 11.98 -6.40 -8.85
N LYS A 60 12.35 -7.68 -8.94
CA LYS A 60 12.80 -8.33 -10.16
C LYS A 60 11.82 -8.06 -11.31
N SER A 61 12.34 -7.57 -12.43
CA SER A 61 11.56 -7.20 -13.63
C SER A 61 10.52 -6.09 -13.46
N LEU A 62 10.37 -5.52 -12.26
CA LEU A 62 9.43 -4.45 -11.98
C LEU A 62 10.10 -3.08 -11.98
N ARG A 63 11.43 -3.00 -11.78
CA ARG A 63 12.22 -1.76 -11.73
C ARG A 63 12.04 -0.95 -13.00
N ASN A 64 11.11 -0.02 -12.93
CA ASN A 64 10.75 0.88 -13.99
C ASN A 64 10.44 2.21 -13.32
N PRO A 65 11.04 3.33 -13.77
CA PRO A 65 10.75 4.63 -13.21
C PRO A 65 9.24 4.90 -13.20
N ALA A 66 8.53 4.81 -14.33
CA ALA A 66 7.09 5.08 -14.37
C ALA A 66 6.22 4.25 -13.39
N VAL A 67 6.68 3.09 -12.90
CA VAL A 67 5.87 2.13 -12.13
C VAL A 67 6.27 2.02 -10.64
N ILE A 68 7.47 1.55 -10.31
CA ILE A 68 7.91 1.36 -8.91
C ILE A 68 9.19 2.12 -8.55
N GLY A 69 9.88 2.71 -9.53
CA GLY A 69 11.19 3.33 -9.39
C GLY A 69 12.35 2.42 -9.79
N LEU A 70 13.51 3.02 -10.07
CA LEU A 70 14.74 2.30 -10.44
C LEU A 70 15.47 1.67 -9.26
N HIS A 71 15.43 2.34 -8.10
CA HIS A 71 16.13 1.92 -6.89
C HIS A 71 15.17 1.77 -5.69
N PRO A 72 14.15 0.91 -5.79
CA PRO A 72 13.26 0.62 -4.67
C PRO A 72 14.01 -0.14 -3.56
N VAL A 73 13.68 0.18 -2.31
CA VAL A 73 14.21 -0.47 -1.10
C VAL A 73 13.87 -1.96 -1.10
N GLY A 74 14.89 -2.81 -1.09
CA GLY A 74 14.77 -4.26 -0.94
C GLY A 74 15.09 -4.74 0.48
N LEU A 75 15.15 -6.06 0.67
CA LEU A 75 15.42 -6.70 1.97
C LEU A 75 16.79 -6.27 2.55
N GLU A 76 17.79 -6.12 1.69
CA GLU A 76 19.13 -5.67 2.08
C GLU A 76 19.12 -4.28 2.71
N GLN A 77 18.46 -3.29 2.08
CA GLN A 77 18.42 -1.92 2.62
C GLN A 77 17.60 -1.85 3.91
N ILE A 78 16.54 -2.65 4.04
CA ILE A 78 15.75 -2.77 5.27
C ILE A 78 16.62 -3.35 6.40
N TRP A 79 17.38 -4.41 6.12
CA TRP A 79 18.30 -5.01 7.06
C TRP A 79 19.43 -4.05 7.44
N ALA A 80 20.07 -3.39 6.47
CA ALA A 80 21.13 -2.42 6.71
C ALA A 80 20.66 -1.28 7.62
N TYR A 81 19.45 -0.76 7.40
CA TYR A 81 18.85 0.22 8.31
C TYR A 81 18.68 -0.35 9.72
N TYR A 82 18.10 -1.54 9.87
CA TYR A 82 17.91 -2.20 11.16
C TYR A 82 19.23 -2.42 11.90
N ALA A 83 20.27 -2.86 11.19
CA ALA A 83 21.60 -3.10 11.72
C ALA A 83 22.30 -1.78 12.12
N ASN A 84 22.17 -0.71 11.32
CA ASN A 84 22.83 0.57 11.57
C ASN A 84 22.25 1.34 12.76
N ILE A 85 20.94 1.22 13.02
CA ILE A 85 20.31 1.87 14.17
C ILE A 85 20.61 1.15 15.49
N ARG A 86 21.18 -0.06 15.45
CA ARG A 86 21.76 -0.72 16.62
C ARG A 86 23.13 -0.08 16.89
N LYS A 87 23.30 0.51 18.08
CA LYS A 87 24.55 1.17 18.47
C LYS A 87 25.72 0.19 18.52
N GLU A 88 26.93 0.73 18.38
CA GLU A 88 28.16 0.01 18.70
C GLU A 88 28.11 -0.57 20.11
N ARG A 89 28.70 -1.76 20.25
CA ARG A 89 28.71 -2.55 21.49
C ARG A 89 29.34 -1.79 22.66
N VAL A 90 30.13 -0.76 22.36
CA VAL A 90 30.88 0.05 23.30
C VAL A 90 30.71 1.51 22.87
N ASP A 91 30.23 2.37 23.76
CA ASP A 91 30.17 3.80 23.45
C ASP A 91 31.55 4.47 23.59
N GLU A 92 31.60 5.78 23.33
CA GLU A 92 32.80 6.62 23.42
C GLU A 92 33.49 6.56 24.80
N SER A 93 32.80 6.07 25.84
CA SER A 93 33.30 5.95 27.22
C SER A 93 33.76 4.54 27.61
N GLY A 94 33.68 3.55 26.71
CA GLY A 94 34.02 2.17 27.03
C GLY A 94 32.86 1.36 27.65
N ARG A 95 31.67 1.95 27.78
CA ARG A 95 30.51 1.29 28.39
C ARG A 95 29.87 0.32 27.39
N GLN A 96 29.69 -0.92 27.82
CA GLN A 96 28.93 -1.90 27.03
C GLN A 96 27.48 -1.43 26.87
N THR A 97 27.06 -1.21 25.63
CA THR A 97 25.66 -0.91 25.32
C THR A 97 24.91 -2.22 25.05
N VAL A 98 23.60 -2.23 25.28
CA VAL A 98 22.74 -3.40 25.00
C VAL A 98 22.55 -3.67 23.50
N PHE A 99 23.17 -2.88 22.63
CA PHE A 99 22.99 -2.95 21.19
C PHE A 99 24.21 -3.62 20.51
N GLN A 100 23.92 -4.50 19.56
CA GLN A 100 24.90 -5.34 18.88
C GLN A 100 25.50 -4.63 17.66
N ILE A 101 26.75 -4.96 17.34
CA ILE A 101 27.52 -4.57 16.15
C ILE A 101 26.64 -4.61 14.88
N PRO A 102 26.76 -3.65 13.95
CA PRO A 102 26.08 -3.71 12.65
C PRO A 102 26.41 -5.05 11.97
N ARG A 103 25.39 -5.88 11.82
CA ARG A 103 25.50 -7.18 11.17
C ARG A 103 25.28 -6.96 9.67
N SER A 104 26.20 -7.43 8.83
CA SER A 104 26.06 -7.36 7.37
C SER A 104 24.79 -8.09 6.89
N PHE A 105 24.37 -7.87 5.65
CA PHE A 105 23.27 -8.66 5.10
C PHE A 105 23.63 -10.14 4.91
N GLU A 106 24.91 -10.45 4.69
CA GLU A 106 25.42 -11.83 4.72
C GLU A 106 25.17 -12.50 6.07
N PHE A 107 25.42 -11.80 7.18
CA PHE A 107 25.07 -12.31 8.50
C PHE A 107 23.57 -12.65 8.58
N ALA A 108 22.70 -11.80 8.03
CA ALA A 108 21.26 -12.05 8.04
C ALA A 108 20.92 -13.34 7.29
N LYS A 109 21.50 -13.54 6.10
CA LYS A 109 21.32 -14.75 5.28
C LYS A 109 21.78 -16.02 5.98
N GLU A 110 22.83 -15.95 6.80
CA GLU A 110 23.32 -17.09 7.58
C GLU A 110 22.45 -17.41 8.82
N ASN A 111 21.77 -16.41 9.38
CA ASN A 111 21.10 -16.52 10.69
C ASN A 111 19.57 -16.58 10.62
N TYR A 112 18.97 -16.17 9.50
CA TYR A 112 17.53 -16.18 9.27
C TYR A 112 17.22 -16.97 8.01
N LYS A 113 16.10 -17.69 8.04
CA LYS A 113 15.69 -18.55 6.92
C LYS A 113 14.76 -17.82 5.94
N ARG A 114 14.04 -16.80 6.42
CA ARG A 114 13.09 -16.05 5.61
C ARG A 114 12.89 -14.62 6.12
N ALA A 115 12.35 -13.79 5.23
CA ALA A 115 11.72 -12.53 5.57
C ALA A 115 10.20 -12.67 5.40
N THR A 116 9.45 -12.52 6.49
CA THR A 116 7.98 -12.42 6.50
C THR A 116 7.59 -10.95 6.35
N ILE A 117 6.75 -10.66 5.37
CA ILE A 117 6.28 -9.31 5.07
C ILE A 117 4.77 -9.26 5.31
N VAL A 118 4.36 -8.41 6.24
CA VAL A 118 2.97 -8.16 6.59
C VAL A 118 2.57 -6.84 5.96
N SER A 119 1.54 -6.81 5.11
CA SER A 119 0.96 -5.57 4.58
C SER A 119 -0.45 -5.40 5.11
N VAL A 120 -0.75 -4.21 5.62
CA VAL A 120 -1.95 -3.89 6.37
C VAL A 120 -2.58 -2.65 5.78
N MET A 121 -3.89 -2.69 5.56
CA MET A 121 -4.72 -1.54 5.23
C MET A 121 -5.70 -1.29 6.39
N LEU A 122 -5.81 -0.04 6.81
CA LEU A 122 -6.88 0.43 7.69
C LEU A 122 -7.87 1.23 6.83
N PRO A 123 -9.01 0.64 6.43
CA PRO A 123 -9.93 1.31 5.52
C PRO A 123 -10.58 2.54 6.16
N PHE A 124 -10.83 3.56 5.34
CA PHE A 124 -11.57 4.76 5.75
C PHE A 124 -13.03 4.44 6.12
N SER A 125 -13.61 5.28 6.96
CA SER A 125 -15.04 5.23 7.28
C SER A 125 -15.89 5.46 6.03
N GLU A 126 -16.70 4.47 5.65
CA GLU A 126 -17.60 4.56 4.50
C GLU A 126 -18.55 5.75 4.63
N LYS A 127 -19.08 5.99 5.83
CA LYS A 127 -19.98 7.12 6.10
C LYS A 127 -19.33 8.46 5.76
N LEU A 128 -18.07 8.69 6.14
CA LEU A 128 -17.37 9.94 5.87
C LEU A 128 -16.97 10.06 4.39
N VAL A 129 -16.64 8.94 3.73
CA VAL A 129 -16.42 8.89 2.28
C VAL A 129 -17.70 9.29 1.53
N GLN A 130 -18.85 8.70 1.87
CA GLN A 130 -20.15 9.02 1.26
C GLN A 130 -20.57 10.47 1.49
N GLN A 131 -20.39 10.99 2.72
CA GLN A 131 -20.66 12.39 3.03
C GLN A 131 -19.84 13.34 2.15
N TYR A 132 -18.56 13.05 1.92
CA TYR A 132 -17.74 13.90 1.08
C TYR A 132 -18.19 13.84 -0.39
N ILE A 133 -18.62 12.68 -0.88
CA ILE A 133 -19.11 12.56 -2.26
C ILE A 133 -20.42 13.29 -2.48
N GLN A 134 -21.33 13.24 -1.51
CA GLN A 134 -22.54 14.06 -1.56
C GLN A 134 -22.20 15.55 -1.65
N ALA A 135 -21.23 16.03 -0.86
CA ALA A 135 -20.79 17.42 -0.93
C ALA A 135 -20.16 17.78 -2.30
N ILE A 136 -19.37 16.87 -2.90
CA ILE A 136 -18.77 17.10 -4.24
C ILE A 136 -19.87 17.17 -5.31
N LYS A 137 -20.94 16.38 -5.21
CA LYS A 137 -22.07 16.44 -6.14
C LYS A 137 -22.81 17.78 -6.07
N GLU A 138 -22.97 18.32 -4.87
CA GLU A 138 -23.61 19.63 -4.65
C GLU A 138 -22.72 20.79 -5.11
N ASN A 139 -21.41 20.69 -4.88
CA ASN A 139 -20.43 21.66 -5.34
C ASN A 139 -19.14 20.96 -5.79
N PRO A 140 -18.93 20.81 -7.11
CA PRO A 140 -17.75 20.12 -7.67
C PRO A 140 -16.40 20.72 -7.28
N LYS A 141 -16.38 21.98 -6.81
CA LYS A 141 -15.15 22.67 -6.37
C LYS A 141 -14.91 22.56 -4.86
N THR A 142 -15.81 21.92 -4.11
CA THR A 142 -15.71 21.84 -2.65
C THR A 142 -14.55 20.98 -2.16
N SER A 143 -14.27 21.13 -0.87
CA SER A 143 -13.31 20.37 -0.07
C SER A 143 -13.99 19.85 1.20
N SER A 144 -13.32 19.00 1.97
CA SER A 144 -13.87 18.48 3.22
C SER A 144 -12.82 18.40 4.31
N HIS A 145 -12.92 19.32 5.28
CA HIS A 145 -12.13 19.29 6.51
C HIS A 145 -12.36 17.97 7.28
N ARG A 146 -13.59 17.43 7.24
CA ARG A 146 -13.90 16.13 7.86
C ARG A 146 -13.15 14.98 7.18
N PHE A 147 -13.09 14.98 5.85
CA PHE A 147 -12.31 13.99 5.11
C PHE A 147 -10.81 14.18 5.35
N ALA A 148 -10.32 15.41 5.35
CA ALA A 148 -8.92 15.72 5.64
C ALA A 148 -8.51 15.21 7.03
N ARG A 149 -9.31 15.50 8.06
CA ARG A 149 -9.10 15.00 9.42
C ARG A 149 -9.13 13.47 9.48
N MET A 150 -10.16 12.83 8.89
CA MET A 150 -10.24 11.37 8.79
C MET A 150 -8.97 10.78 8.14
N TYR A 151 -8.53 11.36 7.02
CA TYR A 151 -7.34 10.91 6.32
C TYR A 151 -6.11 10.97 7.22
N ASN A 152 -5.90 12.09 7.92
CA ASN A 152 -4.77 12.28 8.83
C ASN A 152 -4.83 11.31 10.01
N ASP A 153 -5.98 11.17 10.64
CA ASP A 153 -6.16 10.31 11.82
C ASP A 153 -5.93 8.84 11.47
N VAL A 154 -6.50 8.36 10.36
CA VAL A 154 -6.32 6.96 9.95
C VAL A 154 -4.86 6.69 9.56
N ASN A 155 -4.16 7.64 8.94
CA ASN A 155 -2.71 7.52 8.68
C ASN A 155 -1.89 7.48 9.98
N MET A 156 -2.17 8.37 10.92
CA MET A 156 -1.48 8.41 12.22
C MET A 156 -1.75 7.15 13.04
N MET A 157 -2.99 6.67 13.03
CA MET A 157 -3.42 5.46 13.73
C MET A 157 -2.72 4.22 13.17
N ILE A 158 -2.71 4.02 11.85
CA ILE A 158 -2.02 2.86 11.27
C ILE A 158 -0.50 2.95 11.47
N ASN A 159 0.10 4.13 11.40
CA ASN A 159 1.53 4.32 11.74
C ASN A 159 1.83 3.85 13.17
N LYS A 160 1.08 4.36 14.16
CA LYS A 160 1.27 3.97 15.57
C LYS A 160 0.98 2.49 15.80
N ALA A 161 -0.09 1.95 15.21
CA ALA A 161 -0.48 0.55 15.38
C ALA A 161 0.62 -0.39 14.87
N ILE A 162 1.17 -0.11 13.69
CA ILE A 162 2.23 -0.92 13.07
C ILE A 162 3.51 -0.90 13.90
N VAL A 163 3.87 0.25 14.47
CA VAL A 163 5.00 0.35 15.40
C VAL A 163 4.74 -0.47 16.67
N ARG A 164 3.56 -0.37 17.28
CA ARG A 164 3.19 -1.13 18.49
C ARG A 164 3.16 -2.64 18.24
N THR A 165 2.59 -3.06 17.10
CA THR A 165 2.59 -4.46 16.67
C THR A 165 4.02 -4.94 16.46
N ALA A 166 4.86 -4.16 15.78
CA ALA A 166 6.26 -4.54 15.59
C ALA A 166 7.01 -4.73 16.90
N ILE A 167 6.80 -3.85 17.90
CA ILE A 167 7.38 -3.99 19.25
C ILE A 167 6.92 -5.30 19.91
N GLU A 168 5.63 -5.63 19.83
CA GLU A 168 5.08 -6.86 20.41
C GLU A 168 5.59 -8.14 19.73
N LEU A 169 5.94 -8.05 18.43
CA LEU A 169 6.47 -9.17 17.66
C LEU A 169 7.96 -9.45 17.90
N VAL A 170 8.73 -8.54 18.52
CA VAL A 170 10.15 -8.78 18.79
C VAL A 170 10.30 -9.88 19.85
N ASP A 171 10.96 -10.98 19.51
CA ASP A 171 11.09 -12.15 20.41
C ASP A 171 12.54 -12.61 20.68
N GLY A 172 13.54 -11.79 20.37
CA GLY A 172 14.97 -12.10 20.60
C GLY A 172 15.57 -13.07 19.58
N ASP A 173 14.75 -13.89 18.94
CA ASP A 173 15.14 -14.79 17.84
C ASP A 173 14.84 -14.23 16.45
N ASN A 174 14.09 -13.13 16.38
CA ASN A 174 13.76 -12.43 15.15
C ASN A 174 14.30 -10.99 15.10
N ALA A 175 14.24 -10.39 13.92
CA ALA A 175 14.44 -8.97 13.71
C ALA A 175 13.20 -8.38 13.05
N VAL A 176 12.57 -7.41 13.70
CA VAL A 176 11.32 -6.79 13.24
C VAL A 176 11.55 -5.33 12.88
N VAL A 177 11.06 -4.92 11.72
CA VAL A 177 11.10 -3.54 11.23
C VAL A 177 9.69 -3.08 10.90
N ALA A 178 9.20 -2.08 11.64
CA ALA A 178 7.97 -1.36 11.30
C ALA A 178 8.24 -0.42 10.13
N MET A 179 7.50 -0.59 9.02
CA MET A 179 7.61 0.27 7.85
C MET A 179 6.52 1.36 7.89
N ASP A 180 6.53 2.14 8.97
CA ASP A 180 5.75 3.39 9.08
C ASP A 180 6.36 4.50 8.22
N ASP A 181 5.66 5.64 8.07
CA ASP A 181 6.14 6.71 7.18
C ASP A 181 7.53 7.23 7.59
N LYS A 182 7.77 7.38 8.91
CA LYS A 182 9.06 7.86 9.43
C LYS A 182 10.19 6.88 9.15
N THR A 183 9.95 5.58 9.31
CA THR A 183 10.95 4.55 9.02
C THR A 183 11.22 4.45 7.52
N VAL A 184 10.20 4.54 6.67
CA VAL A 184 10.39 4.58 5.21
C VAL A 184 11.26 5.78 4.80
N GLU A 185 10.97 6.96 5.32
CA GLU A 185 11.79 8.15 5.08
C GLU A 185 13.23 7.96 5.57
N ALA A 186 13.40 7.40 6.78
CA ALA A 186 14.72 7.19 7.37
C ALA A 186 15.55 6.14 6.62
N ILE A 187 14.95 5.02 6.19
CA ILE A 187 15.62 4.01 5.35
C ILE A 187 16.06 4.66 4.03
N SER A 188 15.17 5.43 3.41
CA SER A 188 15.46 6.11 2.14
C SER A 188 16.63 7.09 2.27
N LYS A 189 16.79 7.74 3.43
CA LYS A 189 17.89 8.68 3.70
C LYS A 189 19.20 8.00 4.13
N LYS A 190 19.12 6.92 4.92
CA LYS A 190 20.27 6.33 5.62
C LYS A 190 20.83 5.07 4.98
N ALA A 191 20.00 4.29 4.28
CA ALA A 191 20.39 2.99 3.73
C ALA A 191 20.45 2.97 2.20
N VAL A 192 19.74 3.89 1.53
CA VAL A 192 19.86 4.07 0.08
C VAL A 192 21.00 5.07 -0.21
N PRO A 193 21.94 4.77 -1.13
CA PRO A 193 23.00 5.71 -1.51
C PRO A 193 22.45 7.07 -1.98
N LEU A 194 23.12 8.17 -1.64
CA LEU A 194 22.72 9.52 -2.07
C LEU A 194 22.57 9.64 -3.60
N THR A 195 23.40 8.94 -4.37
CA THR A 195 23.31 8.89 -5.85
C THR A 195 22.04 8.21 -6.38
N GLN A 196 21.33 7.49 -5.53
CA GLN A 196 20.07 6.81 -5.80
C GLN A 196 18.88 7.47 -5.07
N GLN A 197 19.14 8.58 -4.34
CA GLN A 197 18.13 9.43 -3.72
C GLN A 197 17.81 10.60 -4.65
N GLY A 198 16.52 10.85 -4.89
CA GLY A 198 16.06 12.00 -5.67
C GLY A 198 15.62 11.65 -7.09
N VAL A 199 14.35 11.97 -7.35
CA VAL A 199 13.63 11.84 -8.63
C VAL A 199 13.75 10.47 -9.30
N SER A 200 13.38 9.43 -8.57
CA SER A 200 12.64 8.36 -9.22
C SER A 200 11.43 8.98 -9.91
N HIS A 201 11.46 9.06 -11.24
CA HIS A 201 10.22 9.01 -12.01
C HIS A 201 9.46 7.80 -11.45
N GLY A 202 8.18 7.94 -11.11
CA GLY A 202 7.38 6.92 -10.42
C GLY A 202 6.36 7.47 -9.41
N PRO A 203 5.36 6.68 -8.98
CA PRO A 203 4.20 7.14 -8.21
C PRO A 203 4.46 7.42 -6.72
N SER A 204 5.72 7.47 -6.24
CA SER A 204 6.04 7.70 -4.82
C SER A 204 7.04 8.84 -4.61
N LYS A 205 6.55 10.00 -4.16
CA LYS A 205 7.39 11.08 -3.61
C LYS A 205 7.58 10.96 -2.07
N GLY A 206 7.30 9.80 -1.48
CA GLY A 206 7.35 9.56 -0.02
C GLY A 206 8.55 8.74 0.47
N GLY A 207 9.48 8.37 -0.41
CA GLY A 207 10.63 7.52 -0.12
C GLY A 207 10.76 6.35 -1.10
N ASN A 208 11.85 5.60 -0.98
CA ASN A 208 12.22 4.52 -1.90
C ASN A 208 11.52 3.18 -1.58
N TYR A 209 10.62 3.12 -0.58
CA TYR A 209 9.87 1.90 -0.25
C TYR A 209 8.42 1.97 -0.74
N PRO A 210 8.06 1.28 -1.84
CA PRO A 210 6.74 1.42 -2.46
C PRO A 210 5.69 0.54 -1.76
N GLN A 211 5.17 1.01 -0.61
CA GLN A 211 4.19 0.29 0.22
C GLN A 211 2.96 -0.21 -0.57
N LYS A 212 2.45 0.59 -1.51
CA LYS A 212 1.30 0.22 -2.36
C LYS A 212 1.62 -0.94 -3.30
N SER A 213 2.79 -0.91 -3.93
CA SER A 213 3.23 -1.98 -4.84
C SER A 213 3.48 -3.27 -4.07
N LEU A 214 3.98 -3.16 -2.83
CA LEU A 214 4.12 -4.31 -1.95
C LEU A 214 2.77 -4.91 -1.54
N ALA A 215 1.79 -4.07 -1.16
CA ALA A 215 0.43 -4.54 -0.88
C ALA A 215 -0.17 -5.28 -2.09
N ALA A 216 -0.01 -4.74 -3.28
CA ALA A 216 -0.44 -5.36 -4.52
C ALA A 216 0.29 -6.69 -4.77
N LEU A 217 1.62 -6.73 -4.59
CA LEU A 217 2.44 -7.95 -4.69
C LEU A 217 1.99 -9.03 -3.71
N LEU A 218 1.58 -8.66 -2.50
CA LEU A 218 1.07 -9.60 -1.51
C LEU A 218 -0.40 -9.98 -1.72
N GLY A 219 -1.05 -9.43 -2.74
CA GLY A 219 -2.47 -9.67 -3.02
C GLY A 219 -3.41 -9.08 -1.97
N LEU A 220 -3.00 -8.02 -1.26
CA LEU A 220 -3.85 -7.27 -0.32
C LEU A 220 -4.99 -6.55 -1.05
N GLY A 221 -4.72 -6.02 -2.24
CA GLY A 221 -5.65 -5.29 -3.10
C GLY A 221 -5.06 -5.10 -4.50
N GLN A 222 -5.80 -4.41 -5.36
CA GLN A 222 -5.40 -4.12 -6.74
C GLN A 222 -5.25 -2.62 -6.97
N PHE A 223 -4.38 -2.24 -7.91
CA PHE A 223 -4.36 -0.88 -8.43
C PHE A 223 -5.54 -0.65 -9.37
N GLY A 224 -6.25 0.47 -9.19
CA GLY A 224 -7.06 1.02 -10.26
C GLY A 224 -6.27 1.90 -11.21
N VAL A 225 -6.93 2.37 -12.27
CA VAL A 225 -6.37 3.41 -13.16
C VAL A 225 -5.93 4.66 -12.42
N SER A 226 -6.59 4.95 -11.29
CA SER A 226 -6.23 6.05 -10.40
C SER A 226 -4.92 5.86 -9.62
N ARG A 227 -4.23 4.72 -9.80
CA ARG A 227 -3.01 4.30 -9.09
C ARG A 227 -3.19 4.21 -7.56
N ILE A 228 -4.44 4.13 -7.12
CA ILE A 228 -4.81 3.86 -5.74
C ILE A 228 -5.05 2.35 -5.59
N VAL A 229 -4.55 1.80 -4.49
CA VAL A 229 -4.82 0.40 -4.13
C VAL A 229 -6.13 0.35 -3.39
N PHE A 230 -7.01 -0.55 -3.83
CA PHE A 230 -8.26 -0.87 -3.14
C PHE A 230 -8.52 -2.36 -3.19
N ARG A 231 -9.35 -2.83 -2.27
CA ARG A 231 -9.71 -4.24 -2.14
C ARG A 231 -11.21 -4.37 -2.21
N ASP A 232 -11.69 -5.20 -3.13
CA ASP A 232 -13.10 -5.57 -3.18
C ASP A 232 -13.27 -6.95 -2.53
N GLU A 233 -14.30 -7.10 -1.71
CA GLU A 233 -14.68 -8.35 -1.08
C GLU A 233 -16.18 -8.56 -1.23
N VAL A 234 -16.60 -9.83 -1.34
CA VAL A 234 -18.01 -10.21 -1.32
C VAL A 234 -18.38 -10.56 0.13
N GLU A 235 -19.29 -9.80 0.72
CA GLU A 235 -19.80 -9.95 2.08
C GLU A 235 -21.32 -10.04 2.01
N ASP A 236 -21.90 -11.15 2.48
CA ASP A 236 -23.36 -11.38 2.49
C ASP A 236 -24.06 -11.12 1.14
N GLY A 237 -23.38 -11.44 0.04
CA GLY A 237 -23.87 -11.24 -1.33
C GLY A 237 -23.75 -9.79 -1.86
N ALA A 238 -23.29 -8.85 -1.04
CA ALA A 238 -22.94 -7.49 -1.44
C ALA A 238 -21.42 -7.37 -1.65
N ILE A 239 -21.00 -6.39 -2.46
CA ILE A 239 -19.58 -6.09 -2.64
C ILE A 239 -19.21 -4.90 -1.78
N SER A 240 -18.25 -5.09 -0.87
CA SER A 240 -17.62 -4.04 -0.09
C SER A 240 -16.29 -3.64 -0.73
N ARG A 241 -16.07 -2.32 -0.92
CA ARG A 241 -14.80 -1.78 -1.42
C ARG A 241 -14.06 -1.07 -0.30
N TYR A 242 -12.85 -1.54 -0.02
CA TYR A 242 -11.98 -1.04 1.02
C TYR A 242 -10.83 -0.22 0.45
N MET A 243 -10.66 0.98 1.00
CA MET A 243 -9.62 1.93 0.63
C MET A 243 -9.10 2.61 1.89
N GLY A 244 -7.79 2.75 2.02
CA GLY A 244 -7.17 3.36 3.19
C GLY A 244 -5.66 3.45 3.05
N PRO A 245 -4.97 4.08 4.00
CA PRO A 245 -3.54 3.99 4.09
C PRO A 245 -3.11 2.54 4.29
N ILE A 246 -1.96 2.22 3.71
CA ILE A 246 -1.33 0.91 3.75
C ILE A 246 -0.01 1.06 4.49
N ARG A 247 0.32 0.13 5.37
CA ARG A 247 1.65 0.05 6.02
C ARG A 247 2.12 -1.39 6.02
N SER A 248 3.38 -1.60 6.39
CA SER A 248 3.91 -2.95 6.49
C SER A 248 4.82 -3.17 7.68
N ILE A 249 5.04 -4.44 8.01
CA ILE A 249 6.05 -4.93 8.94
C ILE A 249 6.90 -5.94 8.18
N VAL A 250 8.22 -5.87 8.34
CA VAL A 250 9.16 -6.87 7.82
C VAL A 250 9.81 -7.58 9.00
N ILE A 251 9.76 -8.91 8.99
CA ILE A 251 10.24 -9.78 10.07
C ILE A 251 11.25 -10.74 9.46
N PHE A 252 12.50 -10.68 9.90
CA PHE A 252 13.51 -11.70 9.59
C PHE A 252 13.48 -12.73 10.71
N ASP A 253 13.19 -13.99 10.39
CA ASP A 253 13.01 -15.05 11.38
C ASP A 253 13.64 -16.39 10.94
N LYS A 254 13.75 -17.32 11.90
CA LYS A 254 14.39 -18.63 11.72
C LYS A 254 13.42 -19.73 11.27
N THR A 255 12.15 -19.40 11.05
CA THR A 255 11.12 -20.36 10.64
C THR A 255 11.32 -20.73 9.18
N GLU A 256 10.96 -21.95 8.81
CA GLU A 256 11.00 -22.39 7.41
C GLU A 256 10.09 -21.55 6.51
N LEU A 257 10.50 -21.43 5.24
CA LEU A 257 9.73 -20.79 4.20
C LEU A 257 8.43 -21.56 3.96
N LYS A 258 7.30 -20.84 3.85
CA LYS A 258 5.97 -21.40 3.54
C LYS A 258 5.65 -21.16 2.07
N MET A 259 5.45 -22.23 1.29
CA MET A 259 5.14 -22.15 -0.15
C MET A 259 3.68 -22.51 -0.49
N ASN A 260 2.95 -23.16 0.42
CA ASN A 260 1.65 -23.79 0.16
C ASN A 260 0.44 -22.96 0.63
N GLY A 261 0.65 -21.73 1.13
CA GLY A 261 -0.44 -20.90 1.67
C GLY A 261 -0.88 -21.22 3.10
N GLU A 262 -0.18 -22.12 3.81
CA GLU A 262 -0.50 -22.47 5.20
C GLU A 262 -0.54 -21.22 6.12
N ASP A 263 -1.50 -21.20 7.04
CA ASP A 263 -1.79 -20.07 7.93
C ASP A 263 -2.15 -18.75 7.18
N GLY A 264 -2.51 -18.85 5.89
CA GLY A 264 -2.79 -17.71 5.03
C GLY A 264 -1.54 -16.96 4.56
N VAL A 265 -0.34 -17.52 4.77
CA VAL A 265 0.92 -16.89 4.39
C VAL A 265 1.30 -17.32 2.98
N ILE A 266 1.40 -16.36 2.07
CA ILE A 266 1.68 -16.65 0.66
C ILE A 266 3.19 -16.67 0.35
N TYR A 267 3.56 -17.32 -0.74
CA TYR A 267 4.84 -17.13 -1.41
C TYR A 267 4.59 -16.42 -2.75
N PRO A 268 5.10 -15.19 -2.97
CA PRO A 268 4.93 -14.49 -4.24
C PRO A 268 5.75 -15.21 -5.33
N SER A 269 5.12 -16.10 -6.09
CA SER A 269 5.78 -16.81 -7.19
C SER A 269 6.08 -15.88 -8.39
N GLU A 270 6.89 -16.36 -9.32
CA GLU A 270 7.15 -15.65 -10.58
C GLU A 270 5.87 -15.55 -11.43
N GLU A 271 5.08 -16.61 -11.48
CA GLU A 271 3.80 -16.67 -12.18
C GLU A 271 2.81 -15.65 -11.62
N TRP A 272 2.75 -15.52 -10.29
CA TRP A 272 1.93 -14.51 -9.63
C TRP A 272 2.36 -13.10 -10.00
N ARG A 273 3.67 -12.81 -10.01
CA ARG A 273 4.21 -11.50 -10.41
C ARG A 273 3.86 -11.16 -11.86
N GLN A 274 4.02 -12.12 -12.77
CA GLN A 274 3.72 -11.93 -14.18
C GLN A 274 2.22 -11.67 -14.39
N PHE A 275 1.36 -12.42 -13.68
CA PHE A 275 -0.07 -12.16 -13.68
C PHE A 275 -0.39 -10.74 -13.20
N LEU A 276 0.16 -10.32 -12.06
CA LEU A 276 -0.05 -8.97 -11.53
C LEU A 276 0.44 -7.87 -12.47
N PHE A 277 1.58 -8.06 -13.13
CA PHE A 277 2.13 -7.09 -14.07
C PHE A 277 1.18 -6.81 -15.23
N LYS A 278 0.62 -7.88 -15.83
CA LYS A 278 -0.41 -7.77 -16.87
C LYS A 278 -1.74 -7.22 -16.31
N LEU A 279 -2.11 -7.64 -15.10
CA LEU A 279 -3.35 -7.19 -14.46
C LEU A 279 -3.37 -5.66 -14.28
N TYR A 280 -2.24 -5.06 -13.93
CA TYR A 280 -2.12 -3.61 -13.71
C TYR A 280 -1.81 -2.81 -14.98
N ASP A 281 -1.68 -3.48 -16.12
CA ASP A 281 -1.45 -2.86 -17.41
C ASP A 281 -2.76 -2.55 -18.14
N PHE A 282 -3.36 -1.40 -17.86
CA PHE A 282 -4.66 -1.01 -18.43
C PHE A 282 -4.63 -0.76 -19.95
N THR A 283 -3.47 -0.85 -20.61
CA THR A 283 -3.35 -0.87 -22.07
C THR A 283 -3.57 -2.27 -22.67
N ASP A 284 -3.46 -3.33 -21.85
CA ASP A 284 -3.75 -4.72 -22.22
C ASP A 284 -5.16 -5.10 -21.72
N PRO A 285 -6.14 -5.33 -22.62
CA PRO A 285 -7.48 -5.74 -22.22
C PRO A 285 -7.59 -7.21 -21.80
N GLY A 286 -6.55 -8.04 -22.02
CA GLY A 286 -6.62 -9.49 -21.89
C GLY A 286 -6.93 -10.03 -20.49
N LEU A 287 -6.79 -9.21 -19.43
CA LEU A 287 -7.08 -9.59 -18.04
C LEU A 287 -8.19 -8.75 -17.40
N ASN A 288 -9.00 -8.06 -18.20
CA ASN A 288 -10.08 -7.22 -17.69
C ASN A 288 -11.08 -7.95 -16.81
N GLU A 289 -11.30 -9.23 -17.09
CA GLU A 289 -12.20 -10.08 -16.32
C GLU A 289 -11.72 -10.24 -14.87
N TYR A 290 -10.43 -10.11 -14.57
CA TYR A 290 -9.89 -10.19 -13.20
C TYR A 290 -9.76 -8.84 -12.47
N ARG A 291 -10.08 -7.71 -13.12
CA ARG A 291 -9.84 -6.37 -12.56
C ARG A 291 -10.97 -5.92 -11.66
N PHE A 292 -10.64 -5.50 -10.43
CA PHE A 292 -11.58 -4.78 -9.55
C PHE A 292 -11.93 -3.41 -10.13
N CYS A 293 -10.98 -2.76 -10.80
CA CYS A 293 -11.21 -1.50 -11.49
C CYS A 293 -11.89 -1.74 -12.84
N SER A 294 -13.19 -1.48 -12.90
CA SER A 294 -14.00 -1.61 -14.11
C SER A 294 -13.77 -0.49 -15.13
N TYR A 295 -12.59 0.14 -15.18
CA TYR A 295 -12.33 1.25 -16.11
C TYR A 295 -12.45 0.80 -17.56
N VAL A 296 -11.77 -0.30 -17.92
CA VAL A 296 -11.83 -0.88 -19.26
C VAL A 296 -13.14 -1.67 -19.40
N PRO A 297 -13.94 -1.40 -20.44
CA PRO A 297 -15.16 -2.14 -20.76
C PRO A 297 -14.94 -3.66 -20.90
N LEU A 298 -15.98 -4.42 -20.56
CA LEU A 298 -16.09 -5.85 -20.87
C LEU A 298 -17.36 -6.09 -21.69
N SER A 299 -18.48 -6.28 -20.99
CA SER A 299 -19.85 -6.31 -21.53
C SER A 299 -20.68 -5.10 -21.08
N ASP A 300 -20.05 -4.16 -20.37
CA ASP A 300 -20.62 -2.92 -19.84
C ASP A 300 -19.90 -1.69 -20.43
N SER A 301 -20.32 -0.48 -20.03
CA SER A 301 -19.72 0.77 -20.49
C SER A 301 -18.37 1.13 -19.85
N GLY A 302 -17.85 0.32 -18.92
CA GLY A 302 -16.73 0.67 -18.08
C GLY A 302 -17.03 1.79 -17.06
N CYS A 303 -15.99 2.26 -16.36
CA CYS A 303 -16.09 3.22 -15.26
C CYS A 303 -15.00 4.30 -15.31
N GLY A 304 -15.35 5.48 -15.85
CA GLY A 304 -14.47 6.65 -15.92
C GLY A 304 -14.56 7.65 -14.77
N LYS A 305 -15.38 7.40 -13.74
CA LYS A 305 -15.78 8.42 -12.74
C LYS A 305 -14.60 9.13 -12.07
N CYS A 306 -13.53 8.41 -11.72
CA CYS A 306 -12.35 9.00 -11.08
C CYS A 306 -11.52 9.89 -12.02
N VAL A 307 -11.56 9.62 -13.33
CA VAL A 307 -10.95 10.45 -14.37
C VAL A 307 -11.79 11.71 -14.56
N THR A 308 -13.11 11.56 -14.69
CA THR A 308 -14.05 12.69 -14.89
C THR A 308 -14.03 13.70 -13.75
N ILE A 309 -13.94 13.24 -12.50
CA ILE A 309 -14.00 14.13 -11.33
C ILE A 309 -12.66 14.78 -10.97
N CYS A 310 -11.57 14.43 -11.67
CA CYS A 310 -10.23 14.91 -11.37
C CYS A 310 -10.08 16.38 -11.81
N PRO A 311 -9.93 17.34 -10.87
CA PRO A 311 -9.93 18.75 -11.24
C PRO A 311 -8.66 19.20 -11.96
N SER A 312 -7.52 18.57 -11.68
CA SER A 312 -6.23 18.97 -12.24
C SER A 312 -5.87 18.28 -13.55
N GLY A 313 -6.75 17.43 -14.09
CA GLY A 313 -6.47 16.65 -15.29
C GLY A 313 -5.44 15.52 -15.11
N ALA A 314 -4.77 15.43 -13.95
CA ALA A 314 -3.73 14.43 -13.70
C ALA A 314 -4.14 12.99 -14.02
N GLN A 315 -5.40 12.63 -13.73
CA GLN A 315 -5.93 11.30 -14.05
C GLN A 315 -6.08 11.09 -15.55
N ALA A 316 -6.66 12.04 -16.28
CA ALA A 316 -6.81 11.97 -17.73
C ALA A 316 -5.43 11.90 -18.42
N ASN A 317 -4.47 12.66 -17.91
CA ASN A 317 -3.09 12.68 -18.38
C ASN A 317 -2.29 11.41 -18.06
N SER A 318 -2.84 10.47 -17.29
CA SER A 318 -2.10 9.30 -16.77
C SER A 318 -2.78 7.95 -17.02
N THR A 319 -3.95 7.98 -17.64
CA THR A 319 -4.81 6.82 -17.83
C THR A 319 -4.98 6.61 -19.33
N PRO A 320 -4.78 5.38 -19.85
CA PRO A 320 -5.14 5.10 -21.24
C PRO A 320 -6.65 5.29 -21.43
N LEU A 321 -7.10 5.58 -22.63
CA LEU A 321 -8.51 5.55 -23.02
C LEU A 321 -9.11 4.16 -22.73
N PRO A 322 -10.45 4.04 -22.67
CA PRO A 322 -11.10 2.73 -22.51
C PRO A 322 -10.75 1.70 -23.59
N SER A 323 -10.21 2.13 -24.74
CA SER A 323 -9.68 1.26 -25.80
C SER A 323 -8.32 0.63 -25.46
N GLY A 324 -7.64 1.10 -24.41
CA GLY A 324 -6.26 0.72 -24.06
C GLY A 324 -5.19 1.66 -24.60
N ASP A 325 -5.54 2.60 -25.47
CA ASP A 325 -4.61 3.58 -26.07
C ASP A 325 -4.51 4.88 -25.26
N TYR A 326 -3.33 5.50 -25.18
CA TYR A 326 -3.24 6.90 -24.72
C TYR A 326 -3.76 7.88 -25.79
N SER A 327 -4.36 9.00 -25.36
CA SER A 327 -4.73 10.08 -26.28
C SER A 327 -3.49 10.67 -26.97
N GLN A 328 -3.67 11.30 -28.12
CA GLN A 328 -2.57 11.92 -28.88
C GLN A 328 -1.80 12.94 -28.03
N GLU A 329 -2.51 13.79 -27.30
CA GLU A 329 -1.94 14.81 -26.39
C GLU A 329 -1.08 14.20 -25.27
N VAL A 330 -1.42 12.98 -24.84
CA VAL A 330 -0.63 12.25 -23.84
C VAL A 330 0.57 11.58 -24.51
N LYS A 331 0.40 10.98 -25.69
CA LYS A 331 1.49 10.36 -26.47
C LYS A 331 2.60 11.36 -26.83
N GLU A 332 2.26 12.62 -27.04
CA GLU A 332 3.21 13.72 -27.29
C GLU A 332 4.06 14.10 -26.06
N GLN A 333 3.69 13.64 -24.86
CA GLN A 333 4.48 13.85 -23.63
C GLN A 333 5.53 12.75 -23.45
N GLU A 334 6.40 12.56 -24.44
CA GLU A 334 7.38 11.45 -24.51
C GLU A 334 8.23 11.32 -23.24
N HIS A 335 8.60 12.45 -22.62
CA HIS A 335 9.37 12.51 -21.36
C HIS A 335 8.69 11.83 -20.16
N ARG A 336 7.39 11.53 -20.23
CA ARG A 336 6.64 10.82 -19.18
C ARG A 336 6.55 9.33 -19.42
N PHE A 337 6.99 8.83 -20.57
CA PHE A 337 7.00 7.41 -20.87
C PHE A 337 8.37 6.79 -20.58
N TYR A 338 8.34 5.57 -20.06
CA TYR A 338 9.52 4.72 -19.93
C TYR A 338 9.14 3.29 -20.29
N GLU A 339 9.71 2.75 -21.36
CA GLU A 339 9.37 1.43 -21.91
C GLU A 339 7.84 1.28 -22.08
N ASP A 340 7.22 2.26 -22.75
CA ASP A 340 5.77 2.34 -23.00
C ASP A 340 4.89 2.45 -21.74
N LYS A 341 5.49 2.55 -20.55
CA LYS A 341 4.76 2.79 -19.29
C LYS A 341 4.73 4.29 -18.98
N ILE A 342 3.54 4.82 -18.78
CA ILE A 342 3.34 6.22 -18.42
C ILE A 342 3.59 6.47 -16.93
N GLN A 343 4.38 7.49 -16.62
CA GLN A 343 4.52 8.01 -15.28
C GLN A 343 3.26 8.81 -14.91
N PHE A 344 2.65 8.53 -13.76
CA PHE A 344 1.53 9.32 -13.26
C PHE A 344 1.89 10.80 -13.14
N ASP A 345 0.99 11.68 -13.58
CA ASP A 345 1.09 13.15 -13.53
C ASP A 345 0.96 13.65 -12.08
N TYR A 346 1.98 13.35 -11.29
CA TYR A 346 2.01 13.68 -9.88
C TYR A 346 2.15 15.20 -9.67
N GLY A 347 2.81 15.90 -10.61
CA GLY A 347 2.93 17.37 -10.61
C GLY A 347 1.55 17.99 -10.60
N SER A 348 0.75 17.77 -11.64
CA SER A 348 -0.62 18.31 -11.70
C SER A 348 -1.51 17.83 -10.55
N CYS A 349 -1.34 16.59 -10.07
CA CYS A 349 -2.11 16.09 -8.93
C CYS A 349 -1.78 16.82 -7.61
N CYS A 350 -0.51 17.20 -7.42
CA CYS A 350 -0.02 17.69 -6.14
C CYS A 350 0.25 19.18 -6.09
N ASP A 351 0.51 19.85 -7.21
CA ASP A 351 0.82 21.28 -7.23
C ASP A 351 -0.42 22.08 -6.86
N ASP A 352 -1.56 21.84 -7.52
CA ASP A 352 -2.84 22.47 -7.18
C ASP A 352 -3.28 22.15 -5.75
N ARG A 353 -3.14 20.87 -5.34
CA ARG A 353 -3.44 20.43 -3.97
C ARG A 353 -2.53 21.08 -2.95
N GLY A 354 -1.24 21.18 -3.24
CA GLY A 354 -0.21 21.68 -2.33
C GLY A 354 -0.38 23.17 -2.12
N GLN A 355 -0.67 23.93 -3.19
CA GLN A 355 -1.00 25.35 -3.08
C GLN A 355 -2.25 25.58 -2.24
N LEU A 356 -3.32 24.80 -2.47
CA LEU A 356 -4.55 24.93 -1.68
C LEU A 356 -4.37 24.48 -0.23
N ALA A 357 -3.60 23.42 0.04
CA ALA A 357 -3.28 22.96 1.39
C ALA A 357 -2.41 23.98 2.16
N ASN A 358 -1.52 24.70 1.48
CA ASN A 358 -0.73 25.77 2.09
C ASN A 358 -1.59 26.96 2.53
N LEU A 359 -2.64 27.28 1.77
CA LEU A 359 -3.60 28.34 2.12
C LEU A 359 -4.65 27.88 3.13
N TYR A 360 -5.04 26.61 3.06
CA TYR A 360 -6.12 26.01 3.83
C TYR A 360 -5.65 24.64 4.36
N PRO A 361 -5.06 24.58 5.57
CA PRO A 361 -4.43 23.35 6.10
C PRO A 361 -5.37 22.13 6.19
N GLU A 362 -6.69 22.35 6.24
CA GLU A 362 -7.70 21.29 6.27
C GLU A 362 -8.30 20.98 4.88
N TRP A 363 -7.70 21.51 3.81
CA TRP A 363 -8.13 21.23 2.46
C TRP A 363 -7.65 19.87 1.99
N SER A 364 -8.56 19.05 1.47
CA SER A 364 -8.24 17.76 0.86
C SER A 364 -8.98 17.60 -0.47
N CYS A 365 -8.23 17.32 -1.54
CA CYS A 365 -8.82 16.96 -2.82
C CYS A 365 -9.50 15.60 -2.73
N ALA A 366 -8.72 14.52 -2.66
CA ALA A 366 -9.13 13.12 -2.52
C ALA A 366 -10.28 12.60 -3.42
N ARG A 367 -10.80 13.39 -4.38
CA ARG A 367 -12.02 13.09 -5.14
C ARG A 367 -11.95 11.74 -5.87
N CYS A 368 -10.80 11.42 -6.45
CA CYS A 368 -10.58 10.14 -7.13
C CYS A 368 -10.65 8.95 -6.17
N VAL A 369 -10.13 9.07 -4.94
CA VAL A 369 -10.24 8.05 -3.88
C VAL A 369 -11.71 7.92 -3.48
N THR A 370 -12.35 9.04 -3.18
CA THR A 370 -13.68 9.06 -2.59
C THR A 370 -14.73 8.53 -3.57
N ILE A 371 -14.72 8.97 -4.85
CA ILE A 371 -15.68 8.50 -5.86
C ILE A 371 -15.44 7.04 -6.23
N CYS A 372 -14.18 6.58 -6.24
CA CYS A 372 -13.84 5.20 -6.54
C CYS A 372 -14.32 4.25 -5.45
N GLY A 373 -14.20 4.68 -4.18
CA GLY A 373 -14.67 3.93 -3.02
C GLY A 373 -16.18 3.84 -2.94
N SER A 374 -16.88 4.98 -3.07
CA SER A 374 -18.33 5.06 -2.88
C SER A 374 -19.16 4.61 -4.08
N GLU A 375 -18.75 4.99 -5.29
CA GLU A 375 -19.60 4.96 -6.49
C GLU A 375 -18.92 4.33 -7.71
N GLY A 376 -17.68 3.85 -7.57
CA GLY A 376 -17.02 3.11 -8.62
C GLY A 376 -17.82 1.86 -8.97
N LEU A 377 -17.92 1.55 -10.27
CA LEU A 377 -18.57 0.33 -10.73
C LEU A 377 -17.81 -0.89 -10.16
N ARG A 378 -18.57 -1.91 -9.75
CA ARG A 378 -18.07 -3.15 -9.16
C ARG A 378 -18.62 -4.32 -9.99
N ARG A 379 -17.74 -5.24 -10.39
CA ARG A 379 -18.11 -6.44 -11.17
C ARG A 379 -18.02 -7.68 -10.27
N PRO A 380 -19.13 -8.26 -9.81
CA PRO A 380 -19.10 -9.46 -8.95
C PRO A 380 -18.30 -10.61 -9.57
N ALA A 381 -18.52 -10.87 -10.86
CA ALA A 381 -17.80 -11.92 -11.59
C ALA A 381 -16.29 -11.72 -11.55
N SER A 382 -15.81 -10.48 -11.73
CA SER A 382 -14.40 -10.17 -11.71
C SER A 382 -13.73 -10.38 -10.37
N ILE A 383 -14.48 -10.15 -9.29
CA ILE A 383 -13.99 -10.37 -7.93
C ILE A 383 -13.79 -11.85 -7.68
N SER A 384 -14.79 -12.68 -8.03
CA SER A 384 -14.70 -14.15 -7.90
C SER A 384 -13.55 -14.70 -8.73
N GLN A 385 -13.45 -14.32 -10.00
CA GLN A 385 -12.38 -14.77 -10.89
C GLN A 385 -10.99 -14.39 -10.38
N TYR A 386 -10.80 -13.18 -9.83
CA TYR A 386 -9.52 -12.79 -9.24
C TYR A 386 -9.15 -13.65 -8.03
N TYR A 387 -10.07 -13.90 -7.11
CA TYR A 387 -9.77 -14.70 -5.92
C TYR A 387 -9.52 -16.18 -6.26
N GLU A 388 -10.21 -16.72 -7.26
CA GLU A 388 -9.92 -18.04 -7.82
C GLU A 388 -8.50 -18.07 -8.42
N LYS A 389 -8.15 -17.10 -9.26
CA LYS A 389 -6.82 -17.02 -9.88
C LYS A 389 -5.72 -16.81 -8.85
N LYS A 390 -5.99 -16.03 -7.80
CA LYS A 390 -5.09 -15.83 -6.66
C LYS A 390 -4.84 -17.15 -5.93
N LYS A 391 -5.88 -17.94 -5.65
CA LYS A 391 -5.75 -19.25 -5.00
C LYS A 391 -4.97 -20.23 -5.89
N GLU A 392 -5.25 -20.25 -7.19
CA GLU A 392 -4.51 -21.03 -8.17
C GLU A 392 -3.02 -20.70 -8.11
N LEU A 393 -2.64 -19.42 -8.28
CA LEU A 393 -1.23 -19.04 -8.43
C LEU A 393 -0.41 -18.98 -7.12
N LEU A 394 -1.07 -18.85 -5.96
CA LEU A 394 -0.39 -18.69 -4.67
C LEU A 394 -0.48 -19.91 -3.75
N HIS A 395 -1.43 -20.83 -3.96
CA HIS A 395 -1.62 -21.99 -3.09
C HIS A 395 -1.49 -23.34 -3.82
N SER A 396 -1.06 -23.32 -5.09
CA SER A 396 -0.81 -24.54 -5.85
C SER A 396 0.69 -24.82 -5.87
N ASN A 397 1.18 -25.42 -4.77
CA ASN A 397 2.44 -26.18 -4.69
C ASN A 397 2.44 -27.05 -3.45
#